data_AF-A0A2V7XXV3-F1
#
_entry.id   AF-A0A2V7XXV3-F1
#
_cell.length_a   1.000
_cell.length_b   1.000
_cell.length_c   1.000
_cell.angle_alpha   90.00
_cell.angle_beta   90.00
_cell.angle_gamma   90.00
#
_symmetry.space_group_name_H-M   'P 1'
#
loop_
_entity.id
_entity.type
_entity.pdbx_description
1 polymer ?
#
loop_
_entity_poly.entity_id
_entity_poly.type
_entity_poly.pdbx_seq_one_letter_code
_entity_poly.pdbx_strand_id
1 'polypeptide(L)'
;MLIIRTPNASHYLDMQDNPTVLGHTNLLGFPHLYGYTKASLERLIAAQGFRLIQMRTDRHINPGIRPLTSTAKREASSLRNALRKGWIGATFLHTSDAEVLMPEKETIRRARRDRAQGKAPSTQAGEFVREEMEHVRRGKHGARSTKQAIAIGLSKARRSGVKLAPPKGGSARTRASARSAIRNRGHKPSATRSRAVRGALKREGHSAASRTSLAKQARTTARRRGPAARHRAAVKAARTRARHSH
;
A
#
# COMPACT_ATOMS: atom_id res chain seq x y z
N MET A 1 -4.77 -17.68 30.23
CA MET A 1 -3.34 -17.28 30.11
C MET A 1 -2.83 -17.79 28.77
N LEU A 2 -2.45 -16.91 27.84
CA LEU A 2 -1.96 -17.30 26.51
C LEU A 2 -0.43 -17.33 26.52
N ILE A 3 0.17 -18.48 26.24
CA ILE A 3 1.62 -18.65 26.17
C ILE A 3 2.03 -18.65 24.70
N ILE A 4 2.77 -17.63 24.29
CA ILE A 4 3.28 -17.50 22.92
C ILE A 4 4.78 -17.79 22.93
N ARG A 5 5.22 -18.77 22.14
CA ARG A 5 6.65 -19.06 21.89
C ARG A 5 7.02 -18.56 20.50
N THR A 6 7.92 -17.60 20.42
CA THR A 6 8.37 -17.01 19.15
C THR A 6 9.88 -17.01 19.05
N PRO A 7 10.44 -17.18 17.83
CA PRO A 7 11.87 -17.00 17.59
C PRO A 7 12.32 -15.59 17.97
N ASN A 8 13.40 -15.49 18.75
CA ASN A 8 13.97 -14.21 19.18
C ASN A 8 14.80 -13.58 18.05
N ALA A 9 14.25 -12.55 17.41
CA ALA A 9 14.90 -11.90 16.26
C ALA A 9 16.26 -11.24 16.60
N SER A 10 16.43 -10.73 17.83
CA SER A 10 17.70 -10.11 18.25
C SER A 10 18.85 -11.12 18.24
N HIS A 11 18.58 -12.35 18.66
CA HIS A 11 19.59 -13.40 18.69
C HIS A 11 20.08 -13.81 17.29
N TYR A 12 19.17 -13.84 16.31
CA TYR A 12 19.52 -14.12 14.91
C TYR A 12 20.31 -12.99 14.24
N LEU A 13 20.10 -11.74 14.68
CA LEU A 13 20.89 -10.60 14.23
C LEU A 13 22.33 -10.69 14.74
N ASP A 14 22.50 -11.02 16.03
CA ASP A 14 23.83 -11.15 16.63
C ASP A 14 24.61 -12.35 16.07
N MET A 15 23.90 -13.41 15.64
CA MET A 15 24.50 -14.63 15.08
C MET A 15 24.42 -14.73 13.55
N GLN A 16 24.20 -13.61 12.85
CA GLN A 16 24.01 -13.57 11.40
C GLN A 16 25.16 -14.18 10.57
N ASP A 17 26.37 -14.21 11.14
CA ASP A 17 27.58 -14.74 10.51
C ASP A 17 27.78 -16.24 10.77
N ASN A 18 26.98 -16.85 11.66
CA ASN A 18 27.02 -18.28 11.94
C ASN A 18 25.93 -19.03 11.15
N PRO A 19 26.29 -19.73 10.05
CA PRO A 19 25.31 -20.37 9.17
C PRO A 19 24.53 -21.50 9.86
N THR A 20 25.11 -22.11 10.90
CA THR A 20 24.54 -23.25 11.63
C THR A 20 23.29 -22.86 12.43
N VAL A 21 23.24 -21.61 12.90
CA VAL A 21 22.14 -21.07 13.72
C VAL A 21 20.89 -20.81 12.87
N LEU A 22 21.05 -20.47 11.60
CA LEU A 22 19.94 -20.20 10.67
C LEU A 22 19.17 -21.48 10.27
N GLY A 23 19.80 -22.65 10.29
CA GLY A 23 19.16 -23.89 9.84
C GLY A 23 18.27 -24.60 10.84
N HIS A 24 18.37 -24.28 12.13
CA HIS A 24 17.74 -25.09 13.20
C HIS A 24 16.34 -24.61 13.63
N THR A 25 15.77 -23.59 12.98
CA THR A 25 14.37 -23.16 13.23
C THR A 25 13.32 -24.16 12.73
N ASN A 26 13.73 -25.15 11.94
CA ASN A 26 12.84 -26.22 11.49
C ASN A 26 12.34 -27.16 12.59
N LEU A 27 12.91 -27.10 13.81
CA LEU A 27 12.42 -27.89 14.95
C LEU A 27 11.05 -27.44 15.48
N LEU A 28 10.56 -26.26 15.08
CA LEU A 28 9.23 -25.74 15.46
C LEU A 28 8.33 -25.43 14.26
N GLY A 29 8.71 -25.80 13.03
CA GLY A 29 7.91 -25.55 11.83
C GLY A 29 7.71 -24.07 11.48
N PHE A 30 8.45 -23.16 12.12
CA PHE A 30 8.38 -21.73 11.81
C PHE A 30 9.36 -21.39 10.68
N PRO A 31 8.86 -20.93 9.51
CA PRO A 31 9.76 -20.44 8.47
C PRO A 31 10.60 -19.29 9.03
N HIS A 32 11.89 -19.26 8.66
CA HIS A 32 12.92 -18.31 9.09
C HIS A 32 12.56 -16.82 8.92
N LEU A 33 11.41 -16.53 8.34
CA LEU A 33 10.86 -15.21 8.04
C LEU A 33 10.22 -14.49 9.24
N TYR A 34 9.86 -15.18 10.32
CA TYR A 34 9.02 -14.59 11.38
C TYR A 34 9.63 -14.77 12.77
N GLY A 35 10.40 -13.76 13.20
CA GLY A 35 10.83 -13.60 14.60
C GLY A 35 10.39 -12.24 15.14
N TYR A 36 10.24 -12.15 16.45
CA TYR A 36 9.95 -10.89 17.13
C TYR A 36 11.12 -10.52 18.04
N THR A 37 11.48 -9.25 18.07
CA THR A 37 12.24 -8.68 19.20
C THR A 37 11.31 -8.49 20.39
N LYS A 38 11.88 -8.41 21.60
CA LYS A 38 11.16 -8.09 22.84
C LYS A 38 10.19 -6.92 22.66
N ALA A 39 10.69 -5.79 22.14
CA ALA A 39 9.93 -4.57 21.93
C ALA A 39 8.84 -4.72 20.84
N SER A 40 9.08 -5.46 19.76
CA SER A 40 8.02 -5.70 18.76
C SER A 40 6.91 -6.60 19.28
N LEU A 41 7.25 -7.62 20.07
CA LEU A 41 6.27 -8.54 20.61
C LEU A 41 5.38 -7.83 21.63
N GLU A 42 5.98 -7.00 22.50
CA GLU A 42 5.25 -6.11 23.41
C GLU A 42 4.26 -5.21 22.67
N ARG A 43 4.70 -4.53 21.60
CA ARG A 43 3.82 -3.68 20.78
C ARG A 43 2.68 -4.45 20.11
N LEU A 44 2.96 -5.66 19.62
CA LEU A 44 1.94 -6.50 19.00
C LEU A 44 0.88 -6.94 20.03
N ILE A 45 1.33 -7.41 21.19
CA ILE A 45 0.47 -7.87 22.29
C ILE A 45 -0.43 -6.71 22.75
N ALA A 46 0.15 -5.52 22.95
CA ALA A 46 -0.60 -4.31 23.32
C ALA A 46 -1.62 -3.90 22.24
N ALA A 47 -1.24 -3.95 20.96
CA ALA A 47 -2.13 -3.61 19.84
C ALA A 47 -3.34 -4.56 19.71
N GLN A 48 -3.22 -5.79 20.22
CA GLN A 48 -4.30 -6.78 20.24
C GLN A 48 -5.09 -6.77 21.55
N GLY A 49 -4.84 -5.81 22.45
CA GLY A 49 -5.57 -5.65 23.70
C GLY A 49 -5.17 -6.64 24.81
N PHE A 50 -4.05 -7.34 24.66
CA PHE A 50 -3.54 -8.24 25.69
C PHE A 50 -2.59 -7.51 26.62
N ARG A 51 -2.66 -7.82 27.93
CA ARG A 51 -1.69 -7.34 28.93
C ARG A 51 -0.55 -8.35 29.04
N LEU A 52 0.68 -7.90 28.82
CA LEU A 52 1.87 -8.74 29.02
C LEU A 52 2.04 -9.02 30.52
N ILE A 53 2.05 -10.29 30.91
CA ILE A 53 2.24 -10.72 32.30
C ILE A 53 3.73 -10.97 32.58
N GLN A 54 4.39 -11.70 31.69
CA GLN A 54 5.79 -12.08 31.85
C GLN A 54 6.41 -12.43 30.49
N MET A 55 7.66 -12.07 30.29
CA MET A 55 8.43 -12.47 29.11
C MET A 55 9.79 -13.01 29.54
N ARG A 56 10.11 -14.22 29.09
CA ARG A 56 11.40 -14.86 29.32
C ARG A 56 12.08 -15.12 27.98
N THR A 57 13.38 -14.92 27.95
CA THR A 57 14.24 -15.24 26.81
C THR A 57 15.26 -16.25 27.29
N ASP A 58 15.14 -17.48 26.82
CA ASP A 58 16.09 -18.54 27.12
C ASP A 58 17.24 -18.53 26.10
N ARG A 59 18.45 -18.90 26.54
CA ARG A 59 19.61 -19.05 25.66
C ARG A 59 19.33 -20.18 24.68
N HIS A 60 19.60 -19.94 23.40
CA HIS A 60 19.44 -20.92 22.33
C HIS A 60 20.21 -22.20 22.68
N ILE A 61 19.55 -23.35 22.60
CA ILE A 61 20.19 -24.66 22.80
C ILE A 61 21.30 -24.78 21.74
N ASN A 62 22.54 -25.02 22.17
CA ASN A 62 23.68 -25.14 21.28
C ASN A 62 23.48 -26.40 20.40
N PRO A 63 23.34 -26.27 19.06
CA PRO A 63 23.05 -27.44 18.23
C PRO A 63 24.29 -28.32 18.13
N GLY A 64 24.11 -29.62 18.45
CA GLY A 64 25.12 -30.64 18.16
C GLY A 64 25.48 -30.63 16.66
N ILE A 65 26.75 -30.89 16.37
CA ILE A 65 27.41 -30.72 15.08
C ILE A 65 26.70 -31.55 13.99
N ARG A 66 25.69 -30.98 13.31
CA ARG A 66 25.09 -31.57 12.09
C ARG A 66 25.11 -30.55 10.95
N PRO A 67 25.56 -30.94 9.74
CA PRO A 67 25.62 -30.04 8.59
C PRO A 67 24.21 -29.63 8.10
N LEU A 68 24.09 -28.38 7.66
CA LEU A 68 22.85 -27.79 7.15
C LEU A 68 22.30 -28.54 5.93
N THR A 69 20.99 -28.77 5.89
CA THR A 69 20.29 -29.35 4.74
C THR A 69 20.35 -28.42 3.52
N SER A 70 20.18 -28.96 2.31
CA SER A 70 20.23 -28.21 1.06
C SER A 70 19.13 -27.14 0.95
N THR A 71 17.95 -27.39 1.52
CA THR A 71 16.87 -26.41 1.70
C THR A 71 17.29 -25.27 2.61
N ALA A 72 17.85 -25.57 3.79
CA ALA A 72 18.33 -24.56 4.73
C ALA A 72 19.46 -23.70 4.13
N LYS A 73 20.35 -24.28 3.32
CA LYS A 73 21.38 -23.53 2.58
C LYS A 73 20.79 -22.56 1.55
N ARG A 74 19.75 -22.97 0.82
CA ARG A 74 19.03 -22.11 -0.15
C ARG A 74 18.28 -20.98 0.53
N GLU A 75 17.64 -21.27 1.65
CA GLU A 75 16.91 -20.28 2.46
C GLU A 75 17.87 -19.29 3.13
N ALA A 76 18.99 -19.76 3.68
CA ALA A 76 20.05 -18.91 4.22
C ALA A 76 20.72 -18.02 3.14
N SER A 77 20.88 -18.53 1.92
CA SER A 77 21.39 -17.73 0.79
C SER A 77 20.38 -16.70 0.30
N SER A 78 19.09 -17.05 0.31
CA SER A 78 17.99 -16.12 0.04
C SER A 78 17.90 -15.04 1.12
N LEU A 79 18.14 -15.39 2.38
CA LEU A 79 18.25 -14.46 3.51
C LEU A 79 19.47 -13.55 3.38
N ARG A 80 20.67 -14.06 3.08
CA ARG A 80 21.87 -13.21 2.86
C ARG A 80 21.66 -12.18 1.75
N ASN A 81 21.00 -12.58 0.66
CA ASN A 81 20.63 -11.68 -0.42
C ASN A 81 19.54 -10.67 -0.03
N ALA A 82 18.65 -11.02 0.90
CA ALA A 82 17.67 -10.11 1.49
C ALA A 82 18.30 -9.17 2.56
N LEU A 83 19.24 -9.66 3.36
CA LEU A 83 19.93 -8.97 4.47
C LEU A 83 20.91 -7.90 3.97
N ARG A 84 21.58 -8.10 2.82
CA ARG A 84 22.33 -7.03 2.11
C ARG A 84 21.44 -5.84 1.70
N LYS A 85 20.12 -5.98 1.75
CA LYS A 85 19.13 -4.94 1.43
C LYS A 85 18.20 -4.66 2.62
N GLY A 86 18.79 -4.25 3.75
CA GLY A 86 18.11 -3.41 4.74
C GLY A 86 16.99 -4.11 5.51
N TRP A 87 17.34 -5.12 6.29
CA TRP A 87 16.35 -5.89 7.06
C TRP A 87 15.85 -5.17 8.32
N ILE A 88 16.62 -4.24 8.89
CA ILE A 88 16.12 -3.41 10.01
C ILE A 88 15.06 -2.40 9.54
N GLY A 89 15.10 -1.96 8.27
CA GLY A 89 14.14 -1.00 7.73
C GLY A 89 12.79 -1.60 7.30
N ALA A 90 12.78 -2.86 6.87
CA ALA A 90 11.61 -3.50 6.27
C ALA A 90 10.60 -4.03 7.30
N THR A 91 11.08 -4.51 8.46
CA THR A 91 10.23 -5.15 9.46
C THR A 91 9.88 -4.23 10.63
N PHE A 92 10.64 -3.15 10.85
CA PHE A 92 10.51 -2.32 12.05
C PHE A 92 10.12 -0.85 11.82
N LEU A 93 10.28 -0.26 10.62
CA LEU A 93 10.10 1.19 10.43
C LEU A 93 9.12 1.63 9.34
N HIS A 94 8.56 0.74 8.53
CA HIS A 94 7.78 1.17 7.36
C HIS A 94 6.41 0.49 7.22
N THR A 95 5.56 0.65 8.24
CA THR A 95 4.10 0.60 7.94
C THR A 95 3.63 1.90 7.27
N SER A 96 4.35 3.02 7.43
CA SER A 96 3.98 4.34 6.89
C SER A 96 4.51 4.64 5.48
N ASP A 97 5.59 3.97 5.07
CA ASP A 97 6.36 4.29 3.87
C ASP A 97 6.01 3.44 2.63
N ALA A 98 5.02 2.56 2.72
CA ALA A 98 4.37 1.95 1.56
C ALA A 98 2.99 2.58 1.26
N GLU A 99 2.40 3.30 2.22
CA GLU A 99 1.03 3.83 2.13
C GLU A 99 0.84 4.86 1.00
N VAL A 100 1.87 5.61 0.63
CA VAL A 100 1.70 6.64 -0.41
C VAL A 100 1.48 6.03 -1.81
N LEU A 101 1.91 4.78 -2.04
CA LEU A 101 1.86 4.18 -3.38
C LEU A 101 0.93 2.98 -3.50
N MET A 102 0.56 2.34 -2.40
CA MET A 102 -0.46 1.31 -2.37
C MET A 102 -1.71 1.85 -1.65
N PRO A 103 -2.92 1.70 -2.22
CA PRO A 103 -4.13 2.24 -1.64
C PRO A 103 -4.49 1.55 -0.33
N GLU A 104 -5.16 2.29 0.56
CA GLU A 104 -5.66 1.78 1.82
C GLU A 104 -6.61 0.59 1.59
N LYS A 105 -6.56 -0.38 2.51
CA LYS A 105 -7.45 -1.57 2.45
C LYS A 105 -8.92 -1.18 2.36
N GLU A 106 -9.28 -0.05 3.00
CA GLU A 106 -10.62 0.49 2.95
C GLU A 106 -11.04 0.93 1.54
N THR A 107 -10.20 1.64 0.80
CA THR A 107 -10.48 2.05 -0.59
C THR A 107 -10.72 0.85 -1.49
N ILE A 108 -9.90 -0.20 -1.34
CA ILE A 108 -10.08 -1.44 -2.08
C ILE A 108 -11.44 -2.07 -1.75
N ARG A 109 -11.83 -2.08 -0.47
CA ARG A 109 -13.13 -2.59 -0.03
C ARG A 109 -14.30 -1.77 -0.61
N ARG A 110 -14.21 -0.44 -0.62
CA ARG A 110 -15.23 0.44 -1.21
C ARG A 110 -15.34 0.23 -2.71
N ALA A 111 -14.22 0.16 -3.43
CA ALA A 111 -14.21 -0.13 -4.87
C ALA A 111 -14.77 -1.53 -5.19
N ARG A 112 -14.52 -2.54 -4.35
CA ARG A 112 -15.12 -3.88 -4.47
C ARG A 112 -16.62 -3.85 -4.23
N ARG A 113 -17.10 -3.08 -3.26
CA ARG A 113 -18.54 -2.87 -3.01
C ARG A 113 -19.21 -2.23 -4.22
N ASP A 114 -18.61 -1.19 -4.79
CA ASP A 114 -19.11 -0.55 -6.01
C ASP A 114 -19.18 -1.53 -7.19
N ARG A 115 -18.18 -2.40 -7.31
CA ARG A 115 -18.18 -3.48 -8.29
C ARG A 115 -19.32 -4.48 -8.04
N ALA A 116 -19.54 -4.88 -6.79
CA ALA A 116 -20.62 -5.80 -6.41
C ALA A 116 -22.01 -5.19 -6.70
N GLN A 117 -22.13 -3.86 -6.57
CA GLN A 117 -23.33 -3.10 -6.93
C GLN A 117 -23.47 -2.87 -8.46
N GLY A 118 -22.62 -3.50 -9.29
CA GLY A 118 -22.67 -3.35 -10.75
C GLY A 118 -22.28 -1.96 -11.28
N LYS A 119 -21.65 -1.10 -10.45
CA LYS A 119 -21.27 0.26 -10.88
C LYS A 119 -20.15 0.24 -11.91
N ALA A 120 -20.15 1.25 -12.77
CA ALA A 120 -19.15 1.42 -13.82
C ALA A 120 -17.70 1.46 -13.27
N PRO A 121 -16.69 1.00 -14.03
CA PRO A 121 -15.29 1.05 -13.63
C PRO A 121 -14.77 2.45 -13.29
N SER A 122 -15.33 3.49 -13.93
CA SER A 122 -15.02 4.89 -13.63
C SER A 122 -15.51 5.32 -12.26
N THR A 123 -16.63 4.77 -11.79
CA THR A 123 -17.17 5.02 -10.44
C THR A 123 -16.31 4.32 -9.39
N GLN A 124 -15.95 3.05 -9.62
CA GLN A 124 -15.03 2.31 -8.77
C GLN A 124 -13.67 3.02 -8.63
N ALA A 125 -13.15 3.56 -9.73
CA ALA A 125 -11.91 4.34 -9.74
C ALA A 125 -12.04 5.67 -8.97
N GLY A 126 -13.26 6.18 -8.79
CA GLY A 126 -13.57 7.38 -8.03
C GLY A 126 -13.15 7.29 -6.56
N GLU A 127 -13.26 6.11 -5.95
CA GLU A 127 -12.82 5.87 -4.56
C GLU A 127 -11.31 6.09 -4.38
N PHE A 128 -10.50 5.66 -5.34
CA PHE A 128 -9.05 5.88 -5.31
C PHE A 128 -8.67 7.35 -5.53
N VAL A 129 -9.43 8.07 -6.36
CA VAL A 129 -9.24 9.51 -6.56
C VAL A 129 -9.66 10.28 -5.30
N ARG A 130 -10.73 9.84 -4.63
CA ARG A 130 -11.18 10.43 -3.37
C ARG A 130 -10.13 10.26 -2.27
N GLU A 131 -9.62 9.03 -2.08
CA GLU A 131 -8.54 8.75 -1.14
C GLU A 131 -7.32 9.65 -1.41
N GLU A 132 -6.89 9.77 -2.67
CA GLU A 132 -5.76 10.61 -3.04
C GLU A 132 -5.98 12.08 -2.66
N MET A 133 -7.19 12.61 -2.89
CA MET A 133 -7.53 13.97 -2.49
C MET A 133 -7.54 14.13 -0.96
N GLU A 134 -7.97 13.11 -0.22
CA GLU A 134 -7.90 13.09 1.24
C GLU A 134 -6.44 13.03 1.73
N HIS A 135 -5.56 12.24 1.10
CA HIS A 135 -4.13 12.20 1.40
C HIS A 135 -3.46 13.56 1.18
N VAL A 136 -3.83 14.26 0.10
CA VAL A 136 -3.35 15.63 -0.15
C VAL A 136 -3.89 16.62 0.87
N ARG A 137 -5.16 16.55 1.27
CA ARG A 137 -5.71 17.45 2.31
C ARG A 137 -5.11 17.20 3.69
N ARG A 138 -4.85 15.94 4.03
CA ARG A 138 -4.27 15.54 5.32
C ARG A 138 -2.76 15.76 5.39
N GLY A 139 -2.13 16.24 4.32
CA GLY A 139 -0.69 16.49 4.29
C GLY A 139 0.19 15.25 4.23
N LYS A 140 -0.36 14.06 3.87
CA LYS A 140 0.47 12.85 3.66
C LYS A 140 1.50 13.08 2.54
N HIS A 141 1.08 13.80 1.50
CA HIS A 141 1.90 14.32 0.41
C HIS A 141 1.17 15.47 -0.30
N GLY A 142 1.87 16.31 -1.04
CA GLY A 142 1.27 17.34 -1.88
C GLY A 142 0.95 16.85 -3.30
N ALA A 143 0.43 17.77 -4.11
CA ALA A 143 0.32 17.63 -5.56
C ALA A 143 0.38 19.01 -6.22
N ARG A 144 1.16 19.13 -7.30
CA ARG A 144 1.32 20.38 -8.07
C ARG A 144 0.04 20.84 -8.75
N SER A 145 -0.90 19.93 -8.97
CA SER A 145 -2.20 20.25 -9.58
C SER A 145 -3.26 19.19 -9.27
N THR A 146 -4.53 19.59 -9.32
CA THR A 146 -5.67 18.67 -9.19
C THR A 146 -5.63 17.55 -10.24
N LYS A 147 -5.18 17.85 -11.47
CA LYS A 147 -5.03 16.86 -12.54
C LYS A 147 -3.99 15.79 -12.18
N GLN A 148 -2.90 16.18 -11.52
CA GLN A 148 -1.89 15.24 -11.04
C GLN A 148 -2.46 14.33 -9.96
N ALA A 149 -3.14 14.87 -8.95
CA ALA A 149 -3.79 14.05 -7.91
C ALA A 149 -4.78 13.05 -8.53
N ILE A 150 -5.66 13.50 -9.43
CA ILE A 150 -6.57 12.59 -10.15
C ILE A 150 -5.78 11.51 -10.92
N ALA A 151 -4.68 11.88 -11.60
CA ALA A 151 -3.88 10.93 -12.35
C ALA A 151 -3.20 9.88 -11.47
N ILE A 152 -2.71 10.26 -10.28
CA ILE A 152 -2.14 9.34 -9.29
C ILE A 152 -3.22 8.36 -8.82
N GLY A 153 -4.38 8.84 -8.40
CA GLY A 153 -5.51 8.00 -7.98
C GLY A 153 -5.97 7.02 -9.09
N LEU A 154 -6.09 7.48 -10.34
CA LEU A 154 -6.43 6.63 -11.48
C LEU A 154 -5.32 5.61 -11.82
N SER A 155 -4.05 5.91 -11.51
CA SER A 155 -2.94 4.94 -11.65
C SER A 155 -3.03 3.87 -10.57
N LYS A 156 -3.31 4.25 -9.31
CA LYS A 156 -3.55 3.32 -8.19
C LYS A 156 -4.71 2.37 -8.52
N ALA A 157 -5.85 2.91 -8.95
CA ALA A 157 -7.02 2.11 -9.34
C ALA A 157 -6.69 1.00 -10.36
N ARG A 158 -5.95 1.35 -11.42
CA ARG A 158 -5.54 0.38 -12.46
C ARG A 158 -4.64 -0.72 -11.92
N ARG A 159 -3.65 -0.35 -11.10
CA ARG A 159 -2.71 -1.30 -10.45
C ARG A 159 -3.41 -2.20 -9.44
N SER A 160 -4.45 -1.71 -8.79
CA SER A 160 -5.28 -2.44 -7.83
C SER A 160 -6.36 -3.31 -8.46
N GLY A 161 -6.46 -3.36 -9.79
CA GLY A 161 -7.35 -4.30 -10.47
C GLY A 161 -8.61 -3.70 -11.07
N VAL A 162 -8.86 -2.40 -10.94
CA VAL A 162 -10.03 -1.76 -11.57
C VAL A 162 -9.88 -1.86 -13.09
N LYS A 163 -10.95 -2.31 -13.77
CA LYS A 163 -11.01 -2.50 -15.23
C LYS A 163 -11.18 -1.17 -15.97
N LEU A 164 -10.26 -0.23 -15.73
CA LEU A 164 -10.28 1.10 -16.36
C LEU A 164 -9.36 1.13 -17.59
N ALA A 165 -9.95 1.33 -18.76
CA ALA A 165 -9.20 1.48 -20.00
C ALA A 165 -8.22 2.68 -19.96
N PRO A 166 -7.14 2.65 -20.77
CA PRO A 166 -6.35 3.84 -21.04
C PRO A 166 -7.25 4.96 -21.60
N PRO A 167 -6.93 6.23 -21.33
CA PRO A 167 -7.72 7.33 -21.87
C PRO A 167 -7.65 7.34 -23.41
N LYS A 168 -8.79 7.57 -24.06
CA LYS A 168 -8.89 7.64 -25.53
C LYS A 168 -8.12 8.84 -26.11
N GLY A 169 -8.06 9.95 -25.36
CA GLY A 169 -7.32 11.15 -25.73
C GLY A 169 -6.19 11.49 -24.75
N GLY A 170 -5.29 12.37 -25.17
CA GLY A 170 -4.15 12.84 -24.40
C GLY A 170 -2.79 12.39 -24.95
N SER A 171 -1.72 12.86 -24.33
CA SER A 171 -0.36 12.62 -24.82
C SER A 171 -0.01 11.13 -24.87
N ALA A 172 0.87 10.75 -25.80
CA ALA A 172 1.38 9.38 -25.91
C ALA A 172 1.94 8.87 -24.57
N ARG A 173 2.65 9.74 -23.83
CA ARG A 173 3.18 9.46 -22.49
C ARG A 173 2.08 9.12 -21.49
N THR A 174 0.95 9.82 -21.51
CA THR A 174 -0.20 9.55 -20.62
C THR A 174 -0.81 8.18 -20.92
N ARG A 175 -0.99 7.86 -22.21
CA ARG A 175 -1.51 6.56 -22.66
C ARG A 175 -0.56 5.42 -22.29
N ALA A 176 0.74 5.60 -22.51
CA ALA A 176 1.78 4.64 -22.14
C ALA A 176 1.84 4.40 -20.63
N SER A 177 1.74 5.45 -19.82
CA SER A 177 1.67 5.35 -18.36
C SER A 177 0.43 4.56 -17.90
N ALA A 178 -0.74 4.83 -18.49
CA ALA A 178 -1.96 4.08 -18.20
C ALA A 178 -1.84 2.59 -18.58
N ARG A 179 -1.29 2.28 -19.75
CA ARG A 179 -1.00 0.89 -20.18
C ARG A 179 0.00 0.22 -19.24
N SER A 180 1.05 0.91 -18.83
CA SER A 180 2.03 0.41 -17.86
C SER A 180 1.38 0.11 -16.49
N ALA A 181 0.47 0.97 -16.01
CA ALA A 181 -0.26 0.72 -14.78
C ALA A 181 -1.17 -0.52 -14.86
N ILE A 182 -1.72 -0.81 -16.04
CA ILE A 182 -2.51 -2.03 -16.28
C ILE A 182 -1.61 -3.27 -16.30
N ARG A 183 -0.47 -3.22 -17.02
CA ARG A 183 0.48 -4.34 -17.10
C ARG A 183 1.07 -4.69 -15.74
N ASN A 184 1.41 -3.68 -14.95
CA ASN A 184 2.00 -3.86 -13.61
C ASN A 184 0.94 -4.03 -12.51
N ARG A 185 -0.22 -4.61 -12.83
CA ARG A 185 -1.24 -4.93 -11.82
C ARG A 185 -0.71 -5.97 -10.85
N GLY A 186 -0.99 -5.79 -9.56
CA GLY A 186 -0.50 -6.69 -8.50
C GLY A 186 1.01 -6.62 -8.21
N HIS A 187 1.78 -5.87 -9.01
CA HIS A 187 3.21 -5.73 -8.81
C HIS A 187 3.52 -4.55 -7.89
N LYS A 188 4.37 -4.78 -6.89
CA LYS A 188 4.81 -3.73 -5.96
C LYS A 188 5.92 -2.88 -6.61
N PRO A 189 5.84 -1.54 -6.57
CA PRO A 189 6.93 -0.69 -7.03
C PRO A 189 8.17 -0.88 -6.15
N SER A 190 9.36 -0.63 -6.70
CA SER A 190 10.59 -0.71 -5.92
C SER A 190 10.56 0.29 -4.76
N ALA A 191 11.10 -0.10 -3.60
CA ALA A 191 11.09 0.72 -2.39
C ALA A 191 11.84 2.05 -2.60
N THR A 192 12.98 2.01 -3.28
CA THR A 192 13.80 3.21 -3.60
C THR A 192 13.02 4.21 -4.46
N ARG A 193 12.39 3.74 -5.55
CA ARG A 193 11.54 4.59 -6.40
C ARG A 193 10.38 5.16 -5.59
N SER A 194 9.80 4.35 -4.71
CA SER A 194 8.66 4.74 -3.89
C SER A 194 9.01 5.88 -2.93
N ARG A 195 10.16 5.78 -2.25
CA ARG A 195 10.69 6.83 -1.36
C ARG A 195 11.02 8.10 -2.13
N ALA A 196 11.69 7.99 -3.29
CA ALA A 196 12.03 9.15 -4.12
C ALA A 196 10.78 9.91 -4.59
N VAL A 197 9.76 9.20 -5.08
CA VAL A 197 8.50 9.81 -5.53
C VAL A 197 7.76 10.47 -4.36
N ARG A 198 7.71 9.82 -3.20
CA ARG A 198 7.11 10.42 -1.99
C ARG A 198 7.84 11.69 -1.57
N GLY A 199 9.17 11.66 -1.53
CA GLY A 199 9.97 12.83 -1.18
C GLY A 199 9.71 14.01 -2.11
N ALA A 200 9.58 13.75 -3.41
CA ALA A 200 9.20 14.78 -4.38
C ALA A 200 7.78 15.32 -4.13
N LEU A 201 6.79 14.44 -3.92
CA LEU A 201 5.41 14.86 -3.68
C LEU A 201 5.23 15.63 -2.36
N LYS A 202 6.02 15.32 -1.32
CA LYS A 202 5.99 16.05 -0.04
C LYS A 202 6.43 17.52 -0.16
N ARG A 203 7.22 17.86 -1.20
CA ARG A 203 7.63 19.24 -1.49
C ARG A 203 6.56 20.04 -2.25
N GLU A 204 5.55 19.36 -2.77
CA GLU A 204 4.45 20.00 -3.49
C GLU A 204 3.42 20.59 -2.51
N GLY A 205 2.64 21.56 -2.97
CA GLY A 205 1.56 22.15 -2.17
C GLY A 205 0.31 21.26 -2.03
N HIS A 206 -0.59 21.63 -1.12
CA HIS A 206 -1.85 20.93 -0.85
C HIS A 206 -3.08 21.57 -1.53
N SER A 207 -2.90 22.73 -2.16
CA SER A 207 -3.96 23.51 -2.82
C SER A 207 -4.65 22.75 -3.97
N ALA A 208 -4.00 21.73 -4.52
CA ALA A 208 -4.56 20.84 -5.53
C ALA A 208 -5.82 20.10 -5.09
N ALA A 209 -6.00 19.84 -3.79
CA ALA A 209 -7.18 19.18 -3.23
C ALA A 209 -8.19 20.16 -2.59
N SER A 210 -7.96 21.47 -2.75
CA SER A 210 -8.88 22.51 -2.28
C SER A 210 -10.22 22.46 -3.03
N ARG A 211 -11.27 22.94 -2.37
CA ARG A 211 -12.63 22.99 -2.92
C ARG A 211 -12.68 23.84 -4.20
N THR A 212 -11.96 24.96 -4.20
CA THR A 212 -11.85 25.88 -5.34
C THR A 212 -11.16 25.22 -6.54
N SER A 213 -10.03 24.54 -6.31
CA SER A 213 -9.30 23.85 -7.39
C SER A 213 -10.13 22.71 -8.01
N LEU A 214 -10.85 21.95 -7.18
CA LEU A 214 -11.76 20.90 -7.63
C LEU A 214 -12.93 21.46 -8.43
N ALA A 215 -13.55 22.55 -7.95
CA ALA A 215 -14.64 23.22 -8.65
C ALA A 215 -14.18 23.75 -10.02
N LYS A 216 -13.00 24.37 -10.10
CA LYS A 216 -12.41 24.84 -11.36
C LYS A 216 -12.24 23.68 -12.34
N GLN A 217 -11.64 22.58 -11.90
CA GLN A 217 -11.43 21.40 -12.74
C GLN A 217 -12.76 20.77 -13.22
N ALA A 218 -13.76 20.69 -12.34
CA ALA A 218 -15.10 20.19 -12.69
C ALA A 218 -15.78 21.08 -13.74
N ARG A 219 -15.75 22.41 -13.56
CA ARG A 219 -16.29 23.38 -14.52
C ARG A 219 -15.60 23.29 -15.88
N THR A 220 -14.27 23.22 -15.91
CA THR A 220 -13.50 23.04 -17.16
C THR A 220 -13.87 21.73 -17.87
N THR A 221 -14.03 20.64 -17.13
CA THR A 221 -14.42 19.34 -17.69
C THR A 221 -15.85 19.38 -18.23
N ALA A 222 -16.78 20.05 -17.54
CA ALA A 222 -18.16 20.20 -17.98
C ALA A 222 -18.28 21.03 -19.26
N ARG A 223 -17.49 22.12 -19.39
CA ARG A 223 -17.44 22.93 -20.61
C ARG A 223 -17.03 22.11 -21.84
N ARG A 224 -16.05 21.22 -21.70
CA ARG A 224 -15.58 20.34 -22.79
C ARG A 224 -16.61 19.31 -23.29
N ARG A 225 -17.64 18.98 -22.49
CA ARG A 225 -18.66 18.00 -22.90
C ARG A 225 -19.74 18.58 -23.82
N GLY A 226 -19.77 19.90 -24.02
CA GLY A 226 -20.77 20.58 -24.85
C GLY A 226 -22.12 20.83 -24.15
N PRO A 227 -22.98 21.69 -24.73
CA PRO A 227 -24.23 22.13 -24.12
C PRO A 227 -25.24 20.98 -23.91
N ALA A 228 -25.42 20.10 -24.90
CA ALA A 228 -26.38 19.00 -24.81
C ALA A 228 -26.06 17.98 -23.69
N ALA A 229 -24.78 17.71 -23.44
CA ALA A 229 -24.37 16.84 -22.33
C ALA A 229 -24.58 17.50 -20.96
N ARG A 230 -24.37 18.82 -20.87
CA ARG A 230 -24.65 19.60 -19.65
C ARG A 230 -26.14 19.59 -19.31
N HIS A 231 -27.00 19.82 -20.31
CA HIS A 231 -28.44 19.78 -20.15
C HIS A 231 -28.92 18.40 -19.64
N ARG A 232 -28.51 17.31 -20.30
CA ARG A 232 -28.85 15.94 -19.86
C ARG A 232 -28.38 15.63 -18.44
N ALA A 233 -27.19 16.09 -18.05
CA ALA A 233 -26.70 15.94 -16.69
C ALA A 233 -27.54 16.73 -15.67
N ALA A 234 -27.97 17.95 -16.00
CA ALA A 234 -28.83 18.77 -15.17
C ALA A 234 -30.22 18.14 -14.99
N VAL A 235 -30.84 17.66 -16.08
CA VAL A 235 -32.12 16.93 -16.03
C VAL A 235 -32.01 15.69 -15.15
N LYS A 236 -30.93 14.91 -15.30
CA LYS A 236 -30.69 13.74 -14.44
C LYS A 236 -30.57 14.14 -12.96
N ALA A 237 -29.81 15.19 -12.66
CA ALA A 237 -29.62 15.69 -11.30
C ALA A 237 -30.93 16.19 -10.67
N ALA A 238 -31.78 16.89 -11.43
CA ALA A 238 -33.11 17.30 -10.98
C ALA A 238 -33.97 16.09 -10.60
N ARG A 239 -34.02 15.05 -11.47
CA ARG A 239 -34.72 13.79 -11.18
C ARG A 239 -34.18 13.06 -9.95
N THR A 240 -32.86 13.14 -9.70
CA THR A 240 -32.26 12.49 -8.52
C THR A 240 -32.61 13.25 -7.24
N ARG A 241 -32.62 14.59 -7.28
CA ARG A 241 -33.05 15.41 -6.14
C ARG A 241 -34.52 15.17 -5.81
N ALA A 242 -35.41 15.15 -6.80
CA ALA A 242 -36.84 14.89 -6.61
C ALA A 242 -37.11 13.53 -5.94
N ARG A 243 -36.31 12.50 -6.24
CA ARG A 243 -36.40 11.17 -5.60
C ARG A 243 -35.87 11.11 -4.16
N HIS A 244 -35.12 12.11 -3.71
CA HIS A 244 -34.54 12.18 -2.37
C HIS A 244 -35.20 13.26 -1.50
N SER A 245 -36.14 14.03 -2.05
CA SER A 245 -36.93 15.04 -1.35
C SER A 245 -38.31 14.54 -0.93
N HIS A 246 -38.56 13.23 -1.05
CA HIS A 246 -39.64 12.47 -0.43
C HIS A 246 -39.01 11.50 0.57
#